data_AF-A0A5Q2MGA4-F1
#
_entry.id   AF-A0A5Q2MGA4-F1
#
_cell.length_a   1.000
_cell.length_b   1.000
_cell.length_c   1.000
_cell.angle_alpha   90.00
_cell.angle_beta   90.00
_cell.angle_gamma   90.00
#
_symmetry.space_group_name_H-M   'P 1'
#
loop_
_entity.id
_entity.type
_entity.pdbx_description
1 polymer ?
#
loop_
_entity_poly.entity_id
_entity_poly.type
_entity_poly.pdbx_seq_one_letter_code
_entity_poly.pdbx_strand_id
1 'polypeptide(L)'
;MKSLTASADQYVRAVDAFDPRAASDLVVALLDEGAPMIEIIKHVLGPAQVRTGRLWETGRWSVADEHVATSVTDSALSALTYAATPRAEVPTHHVAVACAEGEWHSMPARMAAAIAGATGRVRVTMLGPSMPARHLHRRLSAGDIDVLALSCTMPTNLIGAAGCVAAAHDAGVPVIAGGRAFGDSPRRADAIGADRWAHDAELILGTPPALTGRSRDVSAEILMLDAPDEATVSAAQDRMMAAFPELSSMTAYQHARTREDLVWILRHTAAAVLTDDPSIVQHLLTWLCDLLREDVPASTIITTAELMADTLEPLSPTGAAMLRRGAGSVPA
;
A
#
# COMPACT_ATOMS: atom_id res chain seq x y z
N MET A 1 -12.32 -0.01 -33.37
CA MET A 1 -11.83 -0.10 -31.98
C MET A 1 -13.01 -0.39 -31.08
N LYS A 2 -13.02 -1.53 -30.38
CA LYS A 2 -13.95 -1.69 -29.24
C LYS A 2 -13.68 -0.56 -28.24
N SER A 3 -14.73 -0.05 -27.59
CA SER A 3 -14.55 0.88 -26.48
C SER A 3 -13.83 0.16 -25.35
N LEU A 4 -12.78 0.77 -24.79
CA LEU A 4 -12.09 0.25 -23.60
C LEU A 4 -13.06 0.08 -22.42
N THR A 5 -14.11 0.90 -22.35
CA THR A 5 -15.18 0.79 -21.34
C THR A 5 -15.92 -0.55 -21.43
N ALA A 6 -16.37 -0.94 -22.62
CA ALA A 6 -17.08 -2.21 -22.80
C ALA A 6 -16.18 -3.42 -22.51
N SER A 7 -14.88 -3.27 -22.79
CA SER A 7 -13.86 -4.29 -22.52
C SER A 7 -13.53 -4.38 -21.03
N ALA A 8 -13.57 -3.26 -20.30
CA ALA A 8 -13.43 -3.24 -18.84
C ALA A 8 -14.56 -4.04 -18.16
N ASP A 9 -15.81 -3.89 -18.61
CA ASP A 9 -16.93 -4.67 -18.08
C ASP A 9 -16.77 -6.17 -18.36
N GLN A 10 -16.27 -6.54 -19.55
CA GLN A 10 -15.98 -7.93 -19.88
C GLN A 10 -14.85 -8.50 -19.02
N TYR A 11 -13.83 -7.69 -18.77
CA TYR A 11 -12.72 -8.07 -17.91
C TYR A 11 -13.18 -8.30 -16.47
N VAL A 12 -14.01 -7.39 -15.92
CA VAL A 12 -14.62 -7.56 -14.59
C VAL A 12 -15.43 -8.86 -14.51
N ARG A 13 -16.20 -9.21 -15.55
CA ARG A 13 -16.92 -10.50 -15.58
C ARG A 13 -15.97 -11.71 -15.53
N ALA A 14 -14.81 -11.64 -16.17
CA ALA A 14 -13.81 -12.70 -16.09
C ALA A 14 -13.19 -12.80 -14.68
N VAL A 15 -12.93 -11.66 -14.03
CA VAL A 15 -12.44 -11.63 -12.64
C VAL A 15 -13.49 -12.19 -11.67
N ASP A 16 -14.76 -11.79 -11.81
CA ASP A 16 -15.87 -12.28 -10.98
C ASP A 16 -16.12 -13.78 -11.15
N ALA A 17 -15.84 -14.32 -12.35
CA ALA A 17 -15.92 -15.74 -12.66
C ALA A 17 -14.66 -16.53 -12.28
N PHE A 18 -13.63 -15.86 -11.74
CA PHE A 18 -12.31 -16.42 -11.47
C PHE A 18 -11.68 -17.13 -12.68
N ASP A 19 -11.86 -16.57 -13.88
CA ASP A 19 -11.40 -17.16 -15.14
C ASP A 19 -10.12 -16.46 -15.65
N PRO A 20 -8.92 -17.00 -15.35
CA PRO A 20 -7.66 -16.42 -15.81
C PRO A 20 -7.52 -16.49 -17.32
N ARG A 21 -8.09 -17.50 -17.98
CA ARG A 21 -7.97 -17.66 -19.43
C ARG A 21 -8.79 -16.59 -20.15
N ALA A 22 -10.05 -16.41 -19.78
CA ALA A 22 -10.89 -15.38 -20.38
C ALA A 22 -10.31 -13.97 -20.18
N ALA A 23 -9.72 -13.71 -19.00
CA ALA A 23 -9.05 -12.44 -18.72
C ALA A 23 -7.80 -12.23 -19.58
N SER A 24 -6.93 -13.24 -19.69
CA SER A 24 -5.72 -13.20 -20.53
C SER A 24 -6.04 -13.08 -22.02
N ASP A 25 -6.97 -13.87 -22.53
CA ASP A 25 -7.39 -13.84 -23.94
C ASP A 25 -7.95 -12.45 -24.31
N LEU A 26 -8.72 -11.83 -23.42
CA LEU A 26 -9.26 -10.50 -23.63
C LEU A 26 -8.17 -9.43 -23.74
N VAL A 27 -7.20 -9.40 -22.84
CA VAL A 27 -6.15 -8.35 -22.87
C VAL A 27 -5.21 -8.51 -24.07
N VAL A 28 -4.93 -9.75 -24.49
CA VAL A 28 -4.16 -10.02 -25.70
C VAL A 28 -4.96 -9.58 -26.94
N ALA A 29 -6.26 -9.89 -27.00
CA ALA A 29 -7.10 -9.44 -28.10
C ALA A 29 -7.18 -7.91 -28.20
N LEU A 30 -7.22 -7.20 -27.06
CA LEU A 30 -7.18 -5.73 -27.07
C LEU A 30 -5.86 -5.20 -27.64
N LEU A 31 -4.74 -5.83 -27.28
CA LEU A 31 -3.43 -5.48 -27.81
C LEU A 31 -3.36 -5.72 -29.33
N ASP A 32 -3.85 -6.86 -29.80
CA ASP A 32 -3.91 -7.22 -31.23
C ASP A 32 -4.83 -6.29 -32.03
N GLU A 33 -5.91 -5.79 -31.40
CA GLU A 33 -6.81 -4.77 -31.96
C GLU A 33 -6.18 -3.34 -31.96
N GLY A 34 -4.95 -3.20 -31.46
CA GLY A 34 -4.16 -1.96 -31.49
C GLY A 34 -4.31 -1.07 -30.27
N ALA A 35 -4.94 -1.53 -29.18
CA ALA A 35 -4.98 -0.76 -27.93
C ALA A 35 -3.57 -0.70 -27.29
N PRO A 36 -3.08 0.49 -26.89
CA PRO A 36 -1.79 0.59 -26.22
C PRO A 36 -1.79 -0.18 -24.90
N MET A 37 -0.70 -0.91 -24.60
CA MET A 37 -0.57 -1.67 -23.35
C MET A 37 -0.82 -0.82 -22.10
N ILE A 38 -0.31 0.41 -22.10
CA ILE A 38 -0.49 1.36 -20.98
C ILE A 38 -1.98 1.65 -20.75
N GLU A 39 -2.75 1.85 -21.83
CA GLU A 39 -4.20 2.10 -21.75
C GLU A 39 -4.96 0.87 -21.24
N ILE A 40 -4.56 -0.34 -21.64
CA ILE A 40 -5.14 -1.59 -21.12
C ILE A 40 -4.89 -1.69 -19.60
N ILE A 41 -3.66 -1.42 -19.15
CA ILE A 41 -3.33 -1.46 -17.73
C ILE A 41 -4.14 -0.41 -16.95
N LYS A 42 -4.19 0.84 -17.43
CA LYS A 42 -4.84 1.97 -16.72
C LYS A 42 -6.36 1.92 -16.73
N HIS A 43 -6.98 1.38 -17.79
CA HIS A 43 -8.42 1.46 -17.98
C HIS A 43 -9.14 0.11 -17.88
N VAL A 44 -8.40 -1.01 -17.85
CA VAL A 44 -8.99 -2.35 -17.69
C VAL A 44 -8.48 -3.02 -16.42
N LEU A 45 -7.16 -3.20 -16.28
CA LEU A 45 -6.60 -3.96 -15.15
C LEU A 45 -6.66 -3.19 -13.83
N GLY A 46 -6.22 -1.94 -13.81
CA GLY A 46 -6.19 -1.08 -12.62
C GLY A 46 -7.58 -0.88 -12.00
N PRO A 47 -8.61 -0.47 -12.78
CA PRO A 47 -9.97 -0.31 -12.26
C PRO A 47 -10.57 -1.61 -11.72
N ALA A 48 -10.29 -2.75 -12.35
CA ALA A 48 -10.73 -4.05 -11.85
C ALA A 48 -10.10 -4.39 -10.49
N GLN A 49 -8.81 -4.10 -10.31
CA GLN A 49 -8.12 -4.26 -9.03
C GLN A 49 -8.63 -3.31 -7.95
N VAL A 50 -8.96 -2.06 -8.28
CA VAL A 50 -9.63 -1.13 -7.35
C VAL A 50 -10.99 -1.67 -6.92
N ARG A 51 -11.76 -2.26 -7.85
CA ARG A 51 -13.04 -2.90 -7.53
C ARG A 51 -12.86 -4.11 -6.63
N THR A 52 -11.91 -4.99 -6.93
CA THR A 52 -11.55 -6.15 -6.10
C THR A 52 -11.24 -5.71 -4.66
N GLY A 53 -10.39 -4.70 -4.50
CA GLY A 53 -10.06 -4.13 -3.19
C GLY A 53 -11.28 -3.58 -2.45
N ARG A 54 -12.19 -2.87 -3.14
CA ARG A 54 -13.44 -2.37 -2.52
C ARG A 54 -14.38 -3.48 -2.07
N LEU A 55 -14.49 -4.57 -2.85
CA LEU A 55 -15.33 -5.71 -2.47
C LEU A 55 -14.78 -6.42 -1.23
N TRP A 56 -13.46 -6.55 -1.12
CA TRP A 56 -12.81 -7.04 0.08
C TRP A 56 -12.97 -6.10 1.28
N GLU A 57 -12.68 -4.81 1.09
CA GLU A 57 -12.72 -3.78 2.13
C GLU A 57 -14.12 -3.62 2.75
N THR A 58 -15.18 -3.89 1.97
CA THR A 58 -16.58 -3.85 2.42
C THR A 58 -17.13 -5.20 2.90
N GLY A 59 -16.27 -6.21 3.05
CA GLY A 59 -16.64 -7.56 3.51
C GLY A 59 -17.51 -8.35 2.53
N ARG A 60 -17.68 -7.87 1.29
CA ARG A 60 -18.45 -8.57 0.24
C ARG A 60 -17.68 -9.75 -0.34
N TRP A 61 -16.36 -9.66 -0.37
CA TRP A 61 -15.43 -10.72 -0.74
C TRP A 61 -14.56 -11.09 0.45
N SER A 62 -14.32 -12.38 0.63
CA SER A 62 -13.34 -12.87 1.60
C SER A 62 -11.92 -12.58 1.12
N VAL A 63 -10.93 -12.76 2.02
CA VAL A 63 -9.50 -12.75 1.63
C VAL A 63 -9.21 -13.77 0.54
N ALA A 64 -9.88 -14.94 0.57
CA ALA A 64 -9.68 -15.96 -0.45
C ALA A 64 -10.19 -15.51 -1.82
N ASP A 65 -11.37 -14.87 -1.87
CA ASP A 65 -11.94 -14.34 -3.11
C ASP A 65 -11.05 -13.25 -3.71
N GLU A 66 -10.53 -12.34 -2.87
CA GLU A 66 -9.58 -11.31 -3.27
C GLU A 66 -8.31 -11.91 -3.86
N HIS A 67 -7.68 -12.88 -3.17
CA HIS A 67 -6.48 -13.55 -3.67
C HIS A 67 -6.72 -14.22 -5.03
N VAL A 68 -7.85 -14.92 -5.21
CA VAL A 68 -8.17 -15.59 -6.48
C VAL A 68 -8.40 -14.54 -7.57
N ALA A 69 -9.17 -13.49 -7.31
CA ALA A 69 -9.40 -12.40 -8.26
C ALA A 69 -8.08 -11.70 -8.67
N THR A 70 -7.19 -11.44 -7.71
CA THR A 70 -5.88 -10.86 -7.98
C THR A 70 -4.98 -11.80 -8.77
N SER A 71 -5.07 -13.12 -8.57
CA SER A 71 -4.36 -14.10 -9.40
C SER A 71 -4.82 -14.15 -10.87
N VAL A 72 -6.10 -13.87 -11.13
CA VAL A 72 -6.65 -13.70 -12.48
C VAL A 72 -6.02 -12.49 -13.15
N THR A 73 -5.95 -11.35 -12.45
CA THR A 73 -5.26 -10.16 -12.96
C THR A 73 -3.77 -10.39 -13.17
N ASP A 74 -3.15 -11.18 -12.30
CA ASP A 74 -1.75 -11.54 -12.43
C ASP A 74 -1.46 -12.29 -13.74
N SER A 75 -2.30 -13.29 -14.03
CA SER A 75 -2.23 -14.09 -15.26
C SER A 75 -2.46 -13.21 -16.50
N ALA A 76 -3.41 -12.28 -16.43
CA ALA A 76 -3.69 -11.35 -17.53
C ALA A 76 -2.52 -10.38 -17.76
N LEU A 77 -1.94 -9.80 -16.71
CA LEU A 77 -0.80 -8.90 -16.82
C LEU A 77 0.43 -9.62 -17.39
N SER A 78 0.70 -10.85 -16.94
CA SER A 78 1.79 -11.68 -17.50
C SER A 78 1.57 -12.01 -18.98
N ALA A 79 0.35 -12.36 -19.39
CA ALA A 79 0.03 -12.60 -20.80
C ALA A 79 0.20 -11.32 -21.64
N LEU A 80 -0.31 -10.19 -21.15
CA LEU A 80 -0.20 -8.89 -21.81
C LEU A 80 1.26 -8.46 -22.02
N THR A 81 2.08 -8.54 -20.97
CA THR A 81 3.50 -8.17 -21.02
C THR A 81 4.32 -9.08 -21.93
N TYR A 82 4.01 -10.37 -21.99
CA TYR A 82 4.66 -11.31 -22.90
C TYR A 82 4.28 -11.07 -24.37
N ALA A 83 3.00 -10.76 -24.63
CA ALA A 83 2.51 -10.46 -25.97
C ALA A 83 3.01 -9.09 -26.49
N ALA A 84 3.19 -8.12 -25.60
CA ALA A 84 3.74 -6.81 -25.93
C ALA A 84 5.22 -6.95 -26.33
N THR A 85 5.50 -6.88 -27.63
CA THR A 85 6.89 -6.77 -28.11
C THR A 85 7.42 -5.38 -27.77
N PRO A 86 8.45 -5.23 -26.91
CA PRO A 86 9.02 -3.92 -26.65
C PRO A 86 9.59 -3.33 -27.94
N ARG A 87 9.42 -2.02 -28.14
CA ARG A 87 10.16 -1.35 -29.22
C ARG A 87 11.65 -1.46 -28.91
N ALA A 88 12.44 -1.78 -29.94
CA ALA A 88 13.89 -1.89 -29.83
C ALA A 88 14.53 -0.50 -29.68
N GLU A 89 14.37 0.11 -28.51
CA GLU A 89 15.04 1.33 -28.12
C GLU A 89 16.24 1.00 -27.21
N VAL A 90 17.29 1.82 -27.26
CA VAL A 90 18.42 1.71 -26.34
C VAL A 90 17.98 2.30 -24.99
N PRO A 91 18.05 1.54 -23.88
CA PRO A 91 17.65 2.06 -22.58
C PRO A 91 18.47 3.28 -22.16
N THR A 92 17.79 4.30 -21.65
CA THR A 92 18.40 5.55 -21.17
C THR A 92 18.84 5.47 -19.71
N HIS A 93 18.18 4.63 -18.92
CA HIS A 93 18.46 4.38 -17.51
C HIS A 93 17.85 3.04 -17.07
N HIS A 94 18.29 2.55 -15.91
CA HIS A 94 17.86 1.30 -15.28
C HIS A 94 17.08 1.60 -13.99
N VAL A 95 15.79 1.29 -14.01
CA VAL A 95 14.89 1.37 -12.87
C VAL A 95 14.80 0.00 -12.18
N ALA A 96 15.00 -0.03 -10.87
CA ALA A 96 14.51 -1.12 -10.05
C ALA A 96 13.11 -0.80 -9.53
N VAL A 97 12.18 -1.76 -9.58
CA VAL A 97 10.84 -1.63 -8.99
C VAL A 97 10.72 -2.59 -7.82
N ALA A 98 10.34 -2.11 -6.65
CA ALA A 98 10.18 -2.92 -5.45
C ALA A 98 8.95 -2.50 -4.65
N CYS A 99 8.38 -3.42 -3.87
CA CYS A 99 7.49 -3.03 -2.78
C CYS A 99 8.31 -2.75 -1.52
N ALA A 100 7.87 -1.77 -0.73
CA ALA A 100 8.46 -1.44 0.56
C ALA A 100 8.59 -2.65 1.50
N GLU A 101 9.51 -2.60 2.45
CA GLU A 101 9.61 -3.63 3.50
C GLU A 101 8.26 -3.78 4.23
N GLY A 102 7.77 -5.01 4.36
CA GLY A 102 6.45 -5.31 4.90
C GLY A 102 5.29 -5.21 3.89
N GLU A 103 5.53 -4.67 2.69
CA GLU A 103 4.50 -4.49 1.66
C GLU A 103 4.40 -5.69 0.72
N TRP A 104 3.34 -6.50 0.89
CA TRP A 104 3.09 -7.70 0.07
C TRP A 104 2.21 -7.44 -1.15
N HIS A 105 1.54 -6.29 -1.23
CA HIS A 105 0.64 -5.95 -2.34
C HIS A 105 1.46 -5.58 -3.60
N SER A 106 1.89 -6.59 -4.35
CA SER A 106 2.80 -6.44 -5.49
C SER A 106 2.12 -6.08 -6.81
N MET A 107 0.80 -6.22 -6.93
CA MET A 107 0.09 -5.97 -8.18
C MET A 107 0.31 -4.54 -8.73
N PRO A 108 0.19 -3.46 -7.92
CA PRO A 108 0.48 -2.11 -8.40
C PRO A 108 1.93 -1.93 -8.88
N ALA A 109 2.89 -2.52 -8.16
CA ALA A 109 4.31 -2.48 -8.53
C ALA A 109 4.58 -3.21 -9.85
N ARG A 110 3.94 -4.36 -10.07
CA ARG A 110 4.05 -5.12 -11.33
C ARG A 110 3.43 -4.35 -12.51
N MET A 111 2.28 -3.71 -12.31
CA MET A 111 1.68 -2.83 -13.31
C MET A 111 2.60 -1.64 -13.64
N ALA A 112 3.20 -1.01 -12.62
CA ALA A 112 4.14 0.08 -12.82
C ALA A 112 5.40 -0.38 -13.57
N ALA A 113 5.94 -1.55 -13.25
CA ALA A 113 7.06 -2.16 -13.97
C ALA A 113 6.72 -2.45 -15.45
N ALA A 114 5.52 -2.94 -15.72
CA ALA A 114 5.03 -3.17 -17.08
C ALA A 114 4.90 -1.85 -17.87
N ILE A 115 4.33 -0.81 -17.26
CA ILE A 115 4.22 0.53 -17.87
C ILE A 115 5.62 1.10 -18.17
N ALA A 116 6.55 1.04 -17.21
CA ALA A 116 7.91 1.54 -17.38
C ALA A 116 8.66 0.80 -18.50
N GLY A 117 8.46 -0.52 -18.62
CA GLY A 117 9.11 -1.35 -19.63
C GLY A 117 8.46 -1.27 -21.03
N ALA A 118 7.26 -0.70 -21.15
CA ALA A 118 6.42 -0.77 -22.34
C ALA A 118 7.10 -0.31 -23.64
N THR A 119 7.99 0.68 -23.53
CA THR A 119 8.62 1.35 -24.69
C THR A 119 10.04 0.86 -24.98
N GLY A 120 10.66 0.12 -24.06
CA GLY A 120 12.09 -0.21 -24.13
C GLY A 120 13.04 0.94 -23.76
N ARG A 121 12.55 2.17 -23.54
CA ARG A 121 13.36 3.34 -23.14
C ARG A 121 14.01 3.21 -21.77
N VAL A 122 13.41 2.40 -20.93
CA VAL A 122 13.80 2.18 -19.54
C VAL A 122 14.06 0.70 -19.36
N ARG A 123 15.24 0.35 -18.84
CA ARG A 123 15.52 -1.01 -18.41
C ARG A 123 14.87 -1.19 -17.04
N VAL A 124 13.98 -2.18 -16.90
CA VAL A 124 13.26 -2.42 -15.64
C VAL A 124 13.75 -3.71 -14.98
N THR A 125 13.96 -3.69 -13.67
CA THR A 125 14.17 -4.89 -12.86
C THR A 125 13.18 -4.91 -11.71
N MET A 126 12.26 -5.87 -11.73
CA MET A 126 11.34 -6.09 -10.62
C MET A 126 12.06 -6.88 -9.51
N LEU A 127 12.18 -6.28 -8.32
CA LEU A 127 12.80 -6.90 -7.14
C LEU A 127 11.78 -7.68 -6.29
N GLY A 128 10.49 -7.40 -6.44
CA GLY A 128 9.41 -8.18 -5.80
C GLY A 128 8.78 -7.50 -4.57
N PRO A 129 7.89 -8.24 -3.87
CA PRO A 129 7.22 -7.78 -2.65
C PRO A 129 8.15 -7.73 -1.44
N SER A 130 7.75 -6.95 -0.42
CA SER A 130 8.33 -6.90 0.93
C SER A 130 9.86 -6.88 0.94
N MET A 131 10.48 -5.97 0.18
CA MET A 131 11.92 -5.95 -0.02
C MET A 131 12.66 -5.45 1.24
N PRO A 132 13.42 -6.30 1.96
CA PRO A 132 14.06 -5.87 3.19
C PRO A 132 15.14 -4.82 2.92
N ALA A 133 15.12 -3.70 3.63
CA ALA A 133 15.98 -2.54 3.39
C ALA A 133 17.47 -2.91 3.36
N ARG A 134 17.91 -3.82 4.25
CA ARG A 134 19.31 -4.31 4.28
C ARG A 134 19.73 -5.02 2.99
N HIS A 135 18.82 -5.79 2.38
CA HIS A 135 19.10 -6.54 1.15
C HIS A 135 18.92 -5.66 -0.07
N LEU A 136 17.99 -4.70 -0.01
CA LEU A 136 17.84 -3.65 -0.99
C LEU A 136 19.13 -2.85 -1.14
N HIS A 137 19.70 -2.37 -0.03
CA HIS A 137 20.98 -1.67 -0.04
C HIS A 137 22.05 -2.48 -0.78
N ARG A 138 22.26 -3.75 -0.39
CA ARG A 138 23.22 -4.65 -1.05
C ARG A 138 22.95 -4.78 -2.56
N ARG A 139 21.69 -4.88 -2.98
CA ARG A 139 21.34 -4.97 -4.40
C ARG A 139 21.68 -3.68 -5.14
N LEU A 140 21.38 -2.53 -4.55
CA LEU A 140 21.62 -1.21 -5.16
C LEU A 140 23.10 -0.85 -5.21
N SER A 141 23.89 -1.26 -4.21
CA SER A 141 25.35 -1.06 -4.18
C SER A 141 26.12 -1.75 -5.32
N ALA A 142 25.48 -2.61 -6.11
CA ALA A 142 26.08 -3.17 -7.32
C ALA A 142 26.34 -2.10 -8.41
N GLY A 143 25.66 -0.95 -8.33
CA GLY A 143 25.93 0.22 -9.19
C GLY A 143 25.37 0.13 -10.61
N ASP A 144 24.43 -0.78 -10.88
CA ASP A 144 23.76 -0.92 -12.18
C ASP A 144 22.36 -0.30 -12.22
N ILE A 145 21.83 0.15 -11.08
CA ILE A 145 20.48 0.73 -10.95
C ILE A 145 20.60 2.24 -10.76
N ASP A 146 19.98 3.01 -11.66
CA ASP A 146 19.99 4.47 -11.65
C ASP A 146 18.93 5.08 -10.73
N VAL A 147 17.82 4.37 -10.50
CA VAL A 147 16.70 4.84 -9.69
C VAL A 147 15.88 3.68 -9.14
N LEU A 148 15.37 3.83 -7.92
CA LEU A 148 14.42 2.92 -7.32
C LEU A 148 12.99 3.49 -7.43
N ALA A 149 12.09 2.75 -8.06
CA ALA A 149 10.65 2.98 -7.97
C ALA A 149 10.08 2.11 -6.82
N LEU A 150 9.68 2.75 -5.73
CA LEU A 150 9.19 2.10 -4.52
C LEU A 150 7.67 2.17 -4.44
N SER A 151 7.02 1.02 -4.38
CA SER A 151 5.58 0.88 -4.25
C SER A 151 5.17 0.64 -2.79
N CYS A 152 4.19 1.39 -2.29
CA CYS A 152 3.58 1.18 -0.98
C CYS A 152 2.06 1.37 -1.06
N THR A 153 1.29 0.38 -0.59
CA THR A 153 -0.18 0.38 -0.67
C THR A 153 -0.80 0.62 0.71
N MET A 154 -0.30 -0.06 1.74
CA MET A 154 -0.80 0.06 3.11
C MET A 154 -0.06 1.18 3.87
N PRO A 155 -0.76 2.13 4.52
CA PRO A 155 -0.10 3.18 5.30
C PRO A 155 0.84 2.66 6.39
N THR A 156 0.51 1.52 7.01
CA THR A 156 1.34 0.87 8.03
C THR A 156 2.70 0.40 7.52
N ASN A 157 2.89 0.30 6.20
CA ASN A 157 4.18 -0.04 5.60
C ASN A 157 5.02 1.21 5.25
N LEU A 158 4.56 2.42 5.57
CA LEU A 158 5.33 3.65 5.35
C LEU A 158 6.62 3.69 6.20
N ILE A 159 6.64 3.03 7.36
CA ILE A 159 7.86 2.87 8.17
C ILE A 159 8.89 2.03 7.42
N GLY A 160 8.48 0.87 6.89
CA GLY A 160 9.32 0.04 6.03
C GLY A 160 9.76 0.77 4.75
N ALA A 161 8.87 1.59 4.17
CA ALA A 161 9.19 2.42 3.02
C ALA A 161 10.29 3.45 3.34
N ALA A 162 10.21 4.14 4.48
CA ALA A 162 11.27 5.05 4.93
C ALA A 162 12.61 4.33 5.10
N GLY A 163 12.61 3.10 5.63
CA GLY A 163 13.79 2.24 5.69
C GLY A 163 14.37 1.91 4.31
N CYS A 164 13.51 1.58 3.32
CA CYS A 164 13.94 1.36 1.94
C CYS A 164 14.52 2.61 1.28
N VAL A 165 13.93 3.79 1.54
CA VAL A 165 14.44 5.08 1.03
C VAL A 165 15.84 5.34 1.60
N ALA A 166 16.02 5.22 2.92
CA ALA A 166 17.33 5.39 3.56
C ALA A 166 18.37 4.43 2.98
N ALA A 167 18.02 3.14 2.82
CA ALA A 167 18.90 2.14 2.23
C ALA A 167 19.32 2.45 0.78
N ALA A 168 18.41 3.02 -0.02
CA ALA A 168 18.70 3.45 -1.38
C ALA A 168 19.61 4.68 -1.41
N HIS A 169 19.36 5.67 -0.56
CA HIS A 169 20.17 6.88 -0.46
C HIS A 169 21.59 6.56 0.02
N ASP A 170 21.75 5.63 0.97
CA ASP A 170 23.07 5.14 1.40
C ASP A 170 23.82 4.41 0.27
N ALA A 171 23.12 3.88 -0.73
CA ALA A 171 23.71 3.33 -1.95
C ALA A 171 23.89 4.37 -3.08
N GLY A 172 23.53 5.64 -2.86
CA GLY A 172 23.60 6.71 -3.85
C GLY A 172 22.50 6.65 -4.92
N VAL A 173 21.41 5.91 -4.68
CA VAL A 173 20.32 5.71 -5.64
C VAL A 173 19.10 6.54 -5.23
N PRO A 174 18.61 7.44 -6.10
CA PRO A 174 17.41 8.23 -5.81
C PRO A 174 16.12 7.38 -5.89
N VAL A 175 15.07 7.84 -5.21
CA VAL A 175 13.80 7.12 -5.05
C VAL A 175 12.61 7.88 -5.61
N ILE A 176 11.84 7.20 -6.45
CA ILE A 176 10.48 7.57 -6.85
C ILE A 176 9.51 6.73 -6.02
N ALA A 177 8.69 7.37 -5.19
CA ALA A 177 7.72 6.69 -4.33
C ALA A 177 6.29 6.85 -4.85
N GLY A 178 5.54 5.74 -4.93
CA GLY A 178 4.16 5.74 -5.41
C GLY A 178 3.31 4.62 -4.82
N GLY A 179 2.01 4.67 -5.08
CA GLY A 179 1.01 3.77 -4.50
C GLY A 179 0.10 4.45 -3.49
N ARG A 180 -0.99 3.76 -3.11
CA ARG A 180 -2.11 4.34 -2.36
C ARG A 180 -1.73 4.87 -0.98
N ALA A 181 -0.69 4.32 -0.35
CA ALA A 181 -0.24 4.79 0.96
C ALA A 181 0.19 6.26 0.96
N PHE A 182 0.64 6.78 -0.20
CA PHE A 182 1.13 8.16 -0.33
C PHE A 182 0.01 9.21 -0.50
N GLY A 183 -1.24 8.80 -0.70
CA GLY A 183 -2.38 9.72 -0.84
C GLY A 183 -2.33 10.58 -2.11
N ASP A 184 -3.02 11.73 -2.07
CA ASP A 184 -3.25 12.60 -3.24
C ASP A 184 -2.29 13.81 -3.32
N SER A 185 -1.24 13.82 -2.49
CA SER A 185 -0.25 14.91 -2.45
C SER A 185 1.14 14.36 -2.12
N PRO A 186 2.23 15.09 -2.41
CA PRO A 186 3.59 14.60 -2.14
C PRO A 186 3.93 14.49 -0.65
N ARG A 187 3.11 15.03 0.26
CA ARG A 187 3.41 15.17 1.69
C ARG A 187 3.97 13.91 2.35
N ARG A 188 3.34 12.75 2.12
CA ARG A 188 3.75 11.48 2.74
C ARG A 188 5.06 10.95 2.13
N ALA A 189 5.26 11.15 0.83
CA ALA A 189 6.50 10.77 0.15
C ALA A 189 7.67 11.66 0.62
N ASP A 190 7.44 12.97 0.73
CA ASP A 190 8.41 13.94 1.24
C ASP A 190 8.79 13.62 2.69
N ALA A 191 7.82 13.25 3.53
CA ALA A 191 8.04 12.93 4.94
C ALA A 191 8.95 11.72 5.16
N ILE A 192 8.89 10.72 4.26
CA ILE A 192 9.79 9.55 4.31
C ILE A 192 11.11 9.78 3.53
N GLY A 193 11.29 10.96 2.94
CA GLY A 193 12.50 11.37 2.24
C GLY A 193 12.61 10.90 0.79
N ALA A 194 11.51 10.54 0.11
CA ALA A 194 11.59 10.18 -1.30
C ALA A 194 11.96 11.39 -2.18
N ASP A 195 12.75 11.20 -3.23
CA ASP A 195 13.18 12.28 -4.12
C ASP A 195 12.11 12.72 -5.12
N ARG A 196 11.11 11.87 -5.35
CA ARG A 196 9.93 12.19 -6.17
C ARG A 196 8.71 11.38 -5.74
N TRP A 197 7.59 12.07 -5.59
CA TRP A 197 6.27 11.43 -5.51
C TRP A 197 5.72 11.12 -6.91
N ALA A 198 5.24 9.89 -7.12
CA ALA A 198 4.56 9.46 -8.32
C ALA A 198 3.08 9.18 -8.05
N HIS A 199 2.21 10.05 -8.55
CA HIS A 199 0.75 9.84 -8.58
C HIS A 199 0.31 8.94 -9.76
N ASP A 200 1.20 8.73 -10.74
CA ASP A 200 1.00 7.87 -11.90
C ASP A 200 2.32 7.13 -12.19
N ALA A 201 2.22 5.85 -12.57
CA ALA A 201 3.36 5.01 -12.91
C ALA A 201 4.15 5.50 -14.14
N GLU A 202 3.51 6.25 -15.06
CA GLU A 202 4.20 6.82 -16.22
C GLU A 202 5.29 7.84 -15.82
N LEU A 203 5.26 8.39 -14.61
CA LEU A 203 6.33 9.26 -14.10
C LEU A 203 7.69 8.55 -13.96
N ILE A 204 7.69 7.21 -13.95
CA ILE A 204 8.90 6.39 -13.98
C ILE A 204 9.60 6.50 -15.36
N LEU A 205 8.87 6.78 -16.44
CA LEU A 205 9.42 6.92 -17.79
C LEU A 205 10.21 8.22 -17.98
N GLY A 206 10.02 9.19 -17.09
CA GLY A 206 10.67 10.49 -17.15
C GLY A 206 12.14 10.45 -16.73
N THR A 207 12.79 11.62 -16.72
CA THR A 207 14.16 11.76 -16.22
C THR A 207 14.22 11.35 -14.74
N PRO A 208 15.18 10.53 -14.31
CA PRO A 208 15.41 10.23 -12.89
C PRO A 208 15.53 11.52 -12.05
N PRO A 209 14.96 11.55 -10.83
CA PRO A 209 15.15 12.70 -9.94
C PRO A 209 16.61 12.78 -9.47
N ALA A 210 17.03 13.98 -9.08
CA ALA A 210 18.29 14.15 -8.39
C ALA A 210 18.17 13.62 -6.96
N LEU A 211 19.23 12.99 -6.45
CA LEU A 211 19.31 12.58 -5.06
C LEU A 211 19.35 13.83 -4.15
N THR A 212 18.35 13.98 -3.29
CA THR A 212 18.14 15.16 -2.45
C THR A 212 18.98 15.15 -1.16
N GLY A 213 19.54 14.00 -0.79
CA GLY A 213 20.45 13.82 0.35
C GLY A 213 20.12 12.59 1.18
N ARG A 214 20.86 12.36 2.27
CA ARG A 214 20.59 11.21 3.17
C ARG A 214 19.25 11.41 3.90
N SER A 215 18.39 10.38 3.86
CA SER A 215 17.12 10.38 4.59
C SER A 215 17.32 10.35 6.10
N ARG A 216 16.32 10.84 6.84
CA ARG A 216 16.33 10.83 8.30
C ARG A 216 16.01 9.44 8.83
N ASP A 217 16.67 9.07 9.91
CA ASP A 217 16.36 7.84 10.63
C ASP A 217 14.99 7.97 11.31
N VAL A 218 14.23 6.87 11.32
CA VAL A 218 12.92 6.80 11.97
C VAL A 218 13.11 6.84 13.50
N SER A 219 12.31 7.65 14.20
CA SER A 219 12.46 7.82 15.65
C SER A 219 12.07 6.55 16.42
N ALA A 220 12.70 6.35 17.58
CA ALA A 220 12.37 5.23 18.47
C ALA A 220 10.89 5.24 18.89
N GLU A 221 10.29 6.43 19.02
CA GLU A 221 8.87 6.59 19.33
C GLU A 221 7.97 5.97 18.25
N ILE A 222 8.20 6.22 16.95
CA ILE A 222 7.35 5.59 15.92
C ILE A 222 7.68 4.10 15.73
N LEU A 223 8.94 3.68 15.92
CA LEU A 223 9.28 2.24 15.87
C LEU A 223 8.55 1.44 16.97
N MET A 224 8.41 2.02 18.16
CA MET A 224 7.61 1.42 19.24
C MET A 224 6.13 1.33 18.86
N LEU A 225 5.58 2.33 18.16
CA LEU A 225 4.18 2.30 17.71
C LEU A 225 3.95 1.31 16.54
N ASP A 226 4.92 1.15 15.64
CA ASP A 226 4.83 0.20 14.51
C ASP A 226 5.01 -1.26 14.95
N ALA A 227 5.79 -1.49 16.01
CA ALA A 227 5.97 -2.79 16.63
C ALA A 227 5.69 -2.72 18.14
N PRO A 228 4.41 -2.52 18.54
CA PRO A 228 4.05 -2.35 19.94
C PRO A 228 4.30 -3.62 20.74
N ASP A 229 4.80 -3.46 21.96
CA ASP A 229 5.01 -4.59 22.87
C ASP A 229 3.69 -5.14 23.44
N GLU A 230 3.76 -6.37 23.94
CA GLU A 230 2.61 -7.07 24.51
C GLU A 230 1.96 -6.30 25.67
N ALA A 231 2.79 -5.60 26.47
CA ALA A 231 2.33 -4.87 27.65
C ALA A 231 1.49 -3.65 27.27
N THR A 232 1.89 -2.91 26.23
CA THR A 232 1.18 -1.74 25.72
C THR A 232 -0.18 -2.14 25.18
N VAL A 233 -0.24 -3.22 24.38
CA VAL A 233 -1.49 -3.72 23.80
C VAL A 233 -2.42 -4.24 24.91
N SER A 234 -1.87 -4.98 25.89
CA SER A 234 -2.66 -5.49 27.03
C SER A 234 -3.23 -4.36 27.88
N ALA A 235 -2.43 -3.32 28.16
CA ALA A 235 -2.91 -2.17 28.93
C ALA A 235 -4.03 -1.40 28.22
N ALA A 236 -3.94 -1.25 26.89
CA ALA A 236 -5.01 -0.67 26.08
C ALA A 236 -6.28 -1.54 26.11
N GLN A 237 -6.12 -2.86 25.98
CA GLN A 237 -7.22 -3.81 26.04
C GLN A 237 -7.91 -3.78 27.41
N ASP A 238 -7.16 -3.81 28.51
CA ASP A 238 -7.72 -3.78 29.87
C ASP A 238 -8.54 -2.51 30.13
N ARG A 239 -8.05 -1.35 29.66
CA ARG A 239 -8.80 -0.09 29.77
C ARG A 239 -10.09 -0.11 28.96
N MET A 240 -10.05 -0.65 27.73
CA MET A 240 -11.25 -0.83 26.90
C MET A 240 -12.26 -1.76 27.59
N MET A 241 -11.83 -2.93 28.08
CA MET A 241 -12.72 -3.88 28.76
C MET A 241 -13.32 -3.30 30.05
N ALA A 242 -12.57 -2.45 30.77
CA ALA A 242 -13.07 -1.76 31.95
C ALA A 242 -14.11 -0.67 31.60
N ALA A 243 -13.95 0.00 30.46
CA ALA A 243 -14.88 1.01 29.97
C ALA A 243 -16.18 0.41 29.38
N PHE A 244 -16.09 -0.80 28.84
CA PHE A 244 -17.21 -1.50 28.20
C PHE A 244 -17.43 -2.91 28.78
N PRO A 245 -18.02 -3.05 29.98
CA PRO A 245 -18.23 -4.34 30.63
C PRO A 245 -19.04 -5.34 29.81
N GLU A 246 -19.91 -4.88 28.91
CA GLU A 246 -20.66 -5.69 27.96
C GLU A 246 -19.77 -6.54 27.03
N LEU A 247 -18.54 -6.10 26.75
CA LEU A 247 -17.55 -6.84 25.97
C LEU A 247 -17.00 -8.08 26.71
N SER A 248 -17.25 -8.22 28.02
CA SER A 248 -16.80 -9.38 28.81
C SER A 248 -17.38 -10.72 28.34
N SER A 249 -18.43 -10.70 27.52
CA SER A 249 -19.05 -11.88 26.91
C SER A 249 -18.37 -12.35 25.61
N MET A 250 -17.32 -11.65 25.15
CA MET A 250 -16.59 -11.99 23.95
C MET A 250 -15.99 -13.40 24.00
N THR A 251 -16.08 -14.08 22.87
CA THR A 251 -15.38 -15.35 22.66
C THR A 251 -13.87 -15.14 22.59
N ALA A 252 -13.09 -16.21 22.80
CA ALA A 252 -11.62 -16.16 22.63
C ALA A 252 -11.20 -15.68 21.23
N TYR A 253 -11.98 -16.02 20.21
CA TYR A 253 -11.76 -15.53 18.84
C TYR A 253 -11.96 -14.03 18.72
N GLN A 254 -13.07 -13.49 19.27
CA GLN A 254 -13.33 -12.05 19.29
C GLN A 254 -12.25 -11.31 20.06
N HIS A 255 -11.81 -11.83 21.22
CA HIS A 255 -10.69 -11.24 21.97
C HIS A 255 -9.41 -11.14 21.15
N ALA A 256 -9.06 -12.19 20.41
CA ALA A 256 -7.89 -12.18 19.54
C ALA A 256 -8.03 -11.14 18.41
N ARG A 257 -9.21 -11.05 17.78
CA ARG A 257 -9.49 -10.07 16.72
C ARG A 257 -9.43 -8.63 17.21
N THR A 258 -10.09 -8.33 18.33
CA THR A 258 -10.00 -7.00 18.95
C THR A 258 -8.56 -6.64 19.29
N ARG A 259 -7.77 -7.59 19.78
CA ARG A 259 -6.34 -7.37 20.04
C ARG A 259 -5.57 -7.05 18.76
N GLU A 260 -5.85 -7.73 17.65
CA GLU A 260 -5.30 -7.39 16.34
C GLU A 260 -5.69 -5.95 15.91
N ASP A 261 -6.94 -5.54 16.11
CA ASP A 261 -7.41 -4.19 15.79
C ASP A 261 -6.68 -3.10 16.60
N LEU A 262 -6.44 -3.34 17.90
CA LEU A 262 -5.65 -2.43 18.73
C LEU A 262 -4.21 -2.28 18.19
N VAL A 263 -3.58 -3.38 17.77
CA VAL A 263 -2.26 -3.32 17.11
C VAL A 263 -2.34 -2.52 15.81
N TRP A 264 -3.37 -2.75 14.99
CA TRP A 264 -3.55 -2.00 13.74
C TRP A 264 -3.73 -0.50 13.99
N ILE A 265 -4.48 -0.09 15.00
CA ILE A 265 -4.62 1.32 15.37
C ILE A 265 -3.26 1.94 15.71
N LEU A 266 -2.44 1.26 16.54
CA LEU A 266 -1.09 1.74 16.89
C LEU A 266 -0.18 1.87 15.67
N ARG A 267 -0.19 0.89 14.76
CA ARG A 267 0.61 0.94 13.53
C ARG A 267 0.17 2.06 12.57
N HIS A 268 -1.13 2.34 12.48
CA HIS A 268 -1.62 3.49 11.71
C HIS A 268 -1.26 4.81 12.40
N THR A 269 -1.26 4.86 13.74
CA THR A 269 -0.73 6.02 14.47
C THR A 269 0.76 6.22 14.19
N ALA A 270 1.58 5.16 14.12
CA ALA A 270 2.99 5.26 13.75
C ALA A 270 3.18 5.92 12.39
N ALA A 271 2.43 5.46 11.38
CA ALA A 271 2.46 6.02 10.03
C ALA A 271 1.98 7.49 10.01
N ALA A 272 0.91 7.81 10.75
CA ALA A 272 0.40 9.16 10.89
C ALA A 272 1.42 10.11 11.55
N VAL A 273 2.13 9.67 12.59
CA VAL A 273 3.21 10.45 13.22
C VAL A 273 4.38 10.65 12.25
N LEU A 274 4.79 9.58 11.54
CA LEU A 274 5.87 9.65 10.55
C LEU A 274 5.60 10.70 9.47
N THR A 275 4.35 10.84 9.05
CA THR A 275 3.96 11.76 7.96
C THR A 275 3.26 13.05 8.41
N ASP A 276 3.10 13.28 9.72
CA ASP A 276 2.23 14.31 10.32
C ASP A 276 0.85 14.40 9.62
N ASP A 277 0.22 13.24 9.43
CA ASP A 277 -1.06 13.14 8.70
C ASP A 277 -2.13 12.39 9.51
N PRO A 278 -3.00 13.11 10.24
CA PRO A 278 -4.06 12.47 11.04
C PRO A 278 -5.12 11.77 10.19
N SER A 279 -5.19 12.03 8.88
CA SER A 279 -6.17 11.37 7.99
C SER A 279 -5.93 9.86 7.89
N ILE A 280 -4.71 9.38 8.14
CA ILE A 280 -4.39 7.94 8.17
C ILE A 280 -5.17 7.25 9.29
N VAL A 281 -5.17 7.83 10.50
CA VAL A 281 -5.92 7.30 11.65
C VAL A 281 -7.43 7.50 11.44
N GLN A 282 -7.83 8.68 10.96
CA GLN A 282 -9.23 9.00 10.68
C GLN A 282 -9.87 7.99 9.71
N HIS A 283 -9.19 7.66 8.60
CA HIS A 283 -9.70 6.70 7.62
C HIS A 283 -9.82 5.29 8.21
N LEU A 284 -8.83 4.84 8.99
CA LEU A 284 -8.90 3.55 9.68
C LEU A 284 -10.12 3.49 10.60
N LEU A 285 -10.30 4.49 11.47
CA LEU A 285 -11.37 4.48 12.45
C LEU A 285 -12.75 4.59 11.79
N THR A 286 -12.88 5.41 10.74
CA THR A 286 -14.10 5.47 9.92
C THR A 286 -14.43 4.12 9.32
N TRP A 287 -13.44 3.46 8.71
CA TRP A 287 -13.61 2.13 8.13
C TRP A 287 -14.00 1.08 9.18
N LEU A 288 -13.36 1.10 10.35
CA LEU A 288 -13.65 0.16 11.43
C LEU A 288 -15.09 0.35 11.96
N CYS A 289 -15.54 1.61 12.08
CA CYS A 289 -16.93 1.93 12.42
C CYS A 289 -17.91 1.38 11.38
N ASP A 290 -17.64 1.55 10.09
CA ASP A 290 -18.49 1.04 9.02
C ASP A 290 -18.51 -0.50 8.96
N LEU A 291 -17.34 -1.13 9.14
CA LEU A 291 -17.18 -2.58 9.11
C LEU A 291 -17.96 -3.28 10.23
N LEU A 292 -17.91 -2.72 11.43
CA LEU A 292 -18.47 -3.33 12.64
C LEU A 292 -19.86 -2.79 13.02
N ARG A 293 -20.45 -1.91 12.21
CA ARG A 293 -21.68 -1.16 12.55
C ARG A 293 -22.87 -2.00 13.02
N GLU A 294 -22.95 -3.26 12.62
CA GLU A 294 -24.04 -4.18 13.00
C GLU A 294 -23.85 -4.76 14.41
N ASP A 295 -22.60 -4.85 14.88
CA ASP A 295 -22.22 -5.54 16.11
C ASP A 295 -21.64 -4.60 17.19
N VAL A 296 -20.99 -3.50 16.78
CA VAL A 296 -20.24 -2.58 17.65
C VAL A 296 -20.63 -1.14 17.34
N PRO A 297 -21.15 -0.37 18.32
CA PRO A 297 -21.42 1.05 18.14
C PRO A 297 -20.15 1.83 17.80
N ALA A 298 -20.24 2.79 16.86
CA ALA A 298 -19.12 3.66 16.50
C ALA A 298 -18.48 4.36 17.71
N SER A 299 -19.29 4.75 18.71
CA SER A 299 -18.80 5.34 19.95
C SER A 299 -17.84 4.43 20.72
N THR A 300 -18.02 3.11 20.68
CA THR A 300 -17.12 2.14 21.33
C THR A 300 -15.73 2.20 20.70
N ILE A 301 -15.67 2.29 19.38
CA ILE A 301 -14.41 2.36 18.62
C ILE A 301 -13.69 3.69 18.89
N ILE A 302 -14.40 4.82 18.85
CA ILE A 302 -13.82 6.14 19.09
C ILE A 302 -13.33 6.30 20.52
N THR A 303 -14.13 5.92 21.51
CA THR A 303 -13.70 5.93 22.92
C THR A 303 -12.55 4.96 23.17
N THR A 304 -12.50 3.81 22.49
CA THR A 304 -11.33 2.91 22.56
C THR A 304 -10.07 3.61 22.05
N ALA A 305 -10.13 4.34 20.94
CA ALA A 305 -9.00 5.13 20.43
C ALA A 305 -8.55 6.22 21.42
N GLU A 306 -9.47 6.87 22.14
CA GLU A 306 -9.15 7.83 23.20
C GLU A 306 -8.45 7.16 24.40
N LEU A 307 -8.97 6.01 24.86
CA LEU A 307 -8.37 5.23 25.95
C LEU A 307 -6.97 4.71 25.58
N MET A 308 -6.77 4.34 24.31
CA MET A 308 -5.47 4.01 23.77
C MET A 308 -4.53 5.21 23.79
N ALA A 309 -4.99 6.40 23.40
CA ALA A 309 -4.17 7.61 23.47
C ALA A 309 -3.74 7.91 24.91
N ASP A 310 -4.64 7.74 25.89
CA ASP A 310 -4.30 7.88 27.31
C ASP A 310 -3.33 6.82 27.82
N THR A 311 -3.28 5.65 27.16
CA THR A 311 -2.30 4.59 27.45
C THR A 311 -0.93 4.95 26.89
N LEU A 312 -0.92 5.59 25.71
CA LEU A 312 0.28 6.03 25.03
C LEU A 312 0.91 7.28 25.64
N GLU A 313 0.14 8.19 26.26
CA GLU A 313 0.63 9.48 26.76
C GLU A 313 2.00 9.42 27.49
N PRO A 314 2.25 8.51 28.45
CA PRO A 314 3.56 8.43 29.12
C PRO A 314 4.68 7.81 28.28
N LEU A 315 4.35 7.05 27.23
CA LEU A 315 5.30 6.29 26.39
C LEU A 315 5.62 7.04 25.08
N SER A 316 4.61 7.68 24.50
CA SER A 316 4.60 8.37 23.23
C SER A 316 3.60 9.54 23.27
N PRO A 317 4.00 10.71 23.80
CA PRO A 317 3.15 11.90 23.79
C PRO A 317 2.76 12.31 22.36
N THR A 318 3.65 12.12 21.39
CA THR A 318 3.39 12.45 19.98
C THR A 318 2.35 11.50 19.39
N GLY A 319 2.48 10.20 19.67
CA GLY A 319 1.52 9.17 19.25
C GLY A 319 0.14 9.38 19.87
N ALA A 320 0.09 9.66 21.18
CA ALA A 320 -1.15 9.98 21.87
C ALA A 320 -1.86 11.18 21.25
N ALA A 321 -1.13 12.29 21.02
CA ALA A 321 -1.68 13.48 20.38
C ALA A 321 -2.17 13.21 18.95
N MET A 322 -1.42 12.42 18.16
CA MET A 322 -1.80 12.06 16.80
C MET A 322 -3.07 11.18 16.76
N LEU A 323 -3.16 10.18 17.64
CA LEU A 323 -4.33 9.32 17.76
C LEU A 323 -5.58 10.13 18.13
N ARG A 324 -5.48 11.06 19.09
CA ARG A 324 -6.61 11.96 19.43
C ARG A 324 -7.01 12.86 18.25
N ARG A 325 -6.07 13.43 17.50
CA ARG A 325 -6.36 14.24 16.31
C ARG A 325 -7.11 13.43 15.24
N GLY A 326 -6.68 12.19 15.00
CA GLY A 326 -7.34 11.28 14.05
C GLY A 326 -8.74 10.89 14.50
N ALA A 327 -8.90 10.48 15.76
CA ALA A 327 -10.18 10.10 16.35
C ALA A 327 -11.19 11.25 16.37
N GLY A 328 -10.76 12.45 16.76
CA GLY A 328 -11.61 13.65 16.77
C GLY A 328 -12.05 14.14 15.39
N SER A 329 -11.52 13.56 14.31
CA SER A 329 -11.90 13.88 12.93
C SER A 329 -12.87 12.86 12.32
N VAL A 330 -13.22 11.78 13.02
CA VAL A 330 -14.19 10.79 12.51
C VAL A 330 -15.59 11.42 12.50
N PRO A 331 -16.35 11.31 11.39
CA PRO A 331 -17.72 11.81 11.33
C PRO A 331 -18.61 11.18 12.42
N ALA A 332 -19.51 11.98 12.97
CA ALA A 332 -20.49 11.55 13.98
C ALA A 332 -21.56 10.62 13.40
#